data_AF-A0A2W1CTE6-F1
#
_entry.id   AF-A0A2W1CTE6-F1
#
_cell.length_a   1.000
_cell.length_b   1.000
_cell.length_c   1.000
_cell.angle_alpha   90.00
_cell.angle_beta   90.00
_cell.angle_gamma   90.00
#
_symmetry.space_group_name_H-M   'P 1'
#
loop_
_entity.id
_entity.type
_entity.pdbx_description
1 polymer ?
#
loop_
_entity_poly.entity_id
_entity_poly.type
_entity_poly.pdbx_seq_one_letter_code
_entity_poly.pdbx_strand_id
1 'polypeptide(L)'
;MSRPFVTSIVKNHRHTAYNLDILQPYIGLDGGAFDSYGTLVGMSNEKKALELLRRAAFICTPIMRHHGWELPALYELCACSHCWGITHFLDHQPMNSRGLPIQSRKHAYILLRVRCARDANVFLPMDNIVQTLLHEMAHLEFRWHFDGFYRMNAQLHEELLREVSKGFLQGKVEQREVPQQFHRHGEIFQAMTKEIQDVFGDKIEDAVQ
;
A
#
# COMPACT_ATOMS: atom_id res chain seq x y z
N MET A 1 23.73 12.77 14.85
CA MET A 1 22.63 12.86 15.83
C MET A 1 21.38 12.31 15.18
N SER A 2 20.75 11.30 15.80
CA SER A 2 19.70 10.44 15.24
C SER A 2 18.52 11.21 14.66
N ARG A 3 18.04 10.78 13.49
CA ARG A 3 16.76 11.20 12.92
C ARG A 3 15.62 10.77 13.88
N PRO A 4 14.79 11.70 14.38
CA PRO A 4 13.56 11.37 15.09
C PRO A 4 12.43 11.27 14.06
N PHE A 5 11.57 10.24 14.03
CA PHE A 5 10.18 10.41 13.52
C PHE A 5 9.26 9.18 13.57
N VAL A 6 9.77 7.96 13.65
CA VAL A 6 8.93 6.74 13.66
C VAL A 6 8.21 6.54 15.01
N THR A 7 8.53 7.36 16.01
CA THR A 7 8.12 7.22 17.42
C THR A 7 6.64 7.51 17.71
N SER A 8 5.81 7.81 16.71
CA SER A 8 4.37 8.08 16.91
C SER A 8 3.43 7.23 16.06
N ILE A 9 3.90 6.12 15.48
CA ILE A 9 3.04 5.16 14.77
C ILE A 9 1.87 4.79 15.69
N VAL A 10 0.69 5.32 15.35
CA VAL A 10 -0.62 4.87 15.79
C VAL A 10 -1.02 5.31 17.21
N LYS A 11 -1.34 6.60 17.39
CA LYS A 11 -2.04 7.06 18.62
C LYS A 11 -3.50 6.62 18.72
N ASN A 12 -4.06 5.83 17.78
CA ASN A 12 -5.42 5.27 17.92
C ASN A 12 -5.72 3.98 17.10
N HIS A 13 -4.84 2.97 17.13
CA HIS A 13 -5.21 1.55 17.02
C HIS A 13 -4.39 0.79 18.06
N ARG A 14 -4.96 0.70 19.26
CA ARG A 14 -4.28 0.20 20.46
C ARG A 14 -3.78 -1.23 20.20
N HIS A 15 -2.46 -1.44 20.31
CA HIS A 15 -1.75 -2.74 20.39
C HIS A 15 -1.20 -3.40 19.10
N THR A 16 -0.41 -2.70 18.28
CA THR A 16 0.52 -3.40 17.36
C THR A 16 1.90 -2.74 17.36
N ALA A 17 2.87 -3.35 18.05
CA ALA A 17 4.27 -3.01 17.89
C ALA A 17 4.77 -3.56 16.54
N TYR A 18 5.68 -2.84 15.88
CA TYR A 18 6.30 -3.27 14.62
C TYR A 18 7.76 -3.67 14.83
N ASN A 19 8.18 -4.75 14.19
CA ASN A 19 9.57 -5.14 14.11
C ASN A 19 10.18 -4.64 12.79
N LEU A 20 11.13 -3.71 12.88
CA LEU A 20 11.78 -3.08 11.72
C LEU A 20 13.12 -3.75 11.35
N ASP A 21 13.65 -4.62 12.21
CA ASP A 21 15.03 -5.12 12.17
C ASP A 21 15.06 -6.64 12.08
N ILE A 22 15.02 -7.23 10.86
CA ILE A 22 15.18 -8.68 10.77
C ILE A 22 15.81 -9.25 9.50
N LEU A 23 16.04 -8.45 8.45
CA LEU A 23 16.56 -8.99 7.18
C LEU A 23 17.58 -8.04 6.54
N GLN A 24 18.73 -8.59 6.13
CA GLN A 24 19.66 -7.86 5.27
C GLN A 24 19.05 -7.70 3.85
N PRO A 25 19.20 -6.55 3.20
CA PRO A 25 18.80 -6.38 1.79
C PRO A 25 19.44 -7.45 0.90
N TYR A 26 18.68 -8.01 -0.03
CA TYR A 26 19.19 -8.91 -1.06
C TYR A 26 18.59 -8.58 -2.44
N ILE A 27 19.24 -9.01 -3.52
CA ILE A 27 18.80 -8.71 -4.89
C ILE A 27 17.38 -9.24 -5.12
N GLY A 28 16.44 -8.35 -5.43
CA GLY A 28 15.03 -8.71 -5.61
C GLY A 28 14.15 -8.49 -4.37
N LEU A 29 14.71 -7.98 -3.28
CA LEU A 29 14.00 -7.28 -2.21
C LEU A 29 14.37 -5.81 -2.22
N ASP A 30 13.37 -4.98 -1.91
CA ASP A 30 13.44 -3.53 -1.88
C ASP A 30 13.76 -2.90 -3.23
N GLY A 31 13.21 -1.72 -3.48
CA GLY A 31 13.67 -0.91 -4.62
C GLY A 31 13.91 0.55 -4.30
N GLY A 32 14.10 0.85 -3.00
CA GLY A 32 14.47 2.18 -2.51
C GLY A 32 13.31 3.17 -2.44
N ALA A 33 12.08 2.73 -2.72
CA ALA A 33 10.91 3.59 -2.76
C ALA A 33 10.18 3.72 -1.39
N PHE A 34 10.53 2.85 -0.44
CA PHE A 34 10.12 2.93 0.96
C PHE A 34 11.32 3.16 1.87
N ASP A 35 11.23 4.10 2.82
CA ASP A 35 12.32 4.37 3.76
C ASP A 35 12.44 3.27 4.85
N SER A 36 11.35 2.57 5.16
CA SER A 36 11.32 1.51 6.20
C SER A 36 10.23 0.46 5.96
N TYR A 37 10.40 -0.71 6.60
CA TYR A 37 9.44 -1.83 6.56
C TYR A 37 9.22 -2.35 7.97
N GLY A 38 8.03 -2.86 8.28
CA GLY A 38 7.76 -3.43 9.60
C GLY A 38 6.67 -4.48 9.62
N THR A 39 6.86 -5.50 10.47
CA THR A 39 5.92 -6.60 10.68
C THR A 39 5.28 -6.56 12.05
N LEU A 40 4.15 -7.23 12.21
CA LEU A 40 3.47 -7.36 13.51
C LEU A 40 4.31 -8.19 14.48
N VAL A 41 4.65 -7.61 15.63
CA VAL A 41 5.45 -8.27 16.67
C VAL A 41 4.67 -9.43 17.29
N GLY A 42 5.34 -10.57 17.49
CA GLY A 42 4.80 -11.75 18.15
C GLY A 42 3.97 -12.67 17.26
N MET A 43 3.88 -12.35 15.96
CA MET A 43 3.23 -13.20 14.97
C MET A 43 4.17 -14.32 14.52
N SER A 44 3.62 -15.48 14.14
CA SER A 44 4.43 -16.56 13.60
C SER A 44 5.12 -16.14 12.30
N ASN A 45 6.37 -16.58 12.08
CA ASN A 45 7.09 -16.34 10.82
C ASN A 45 7.19 -14.85 10.39
N GLU A 46 7.46 -13.92 11.33
CA GLU A 46 7.65 -12.48 11.03
C GLU A 46 8.64 -12.23 9.88
N LYS A 47 9.73 -13.01 9.80
CA LYS A 47 10.69 -12.93 8.70
C LYS A 47 10.05 -13.13 7.32
N LYS A 48 9.11 -14.07 7.20
CA LYS A 48 8.42 -14.32 5.93
C LYS A 48 7.47 -13.19 5.59
N ALA A 49 6.76 -12.64 6.58
CA ALA A 49 5.95 -11.45 6.38
C ALA A 49 6.79 -10.27 5.85
N LEU A 50 7.97 -10.04 6.45
CA LEU A 50 8.89 -8.99 6.03
C LEU A 50 9.42 -9.21 4.61
N GLU A 51 9.78 -10.45 4.27
CA GLU A 51 10.20 -10.84 2.92
C GLU A 51 9.09 -10.52 1.90
N LEU A 52 7.83 -10.85 2.20
CA LEU A 52 6.70 -10.58 1.31
C LEU A 52 6.48 -9.08 1.11
N LEU A 53 6.53 -8.26 2.17
CA LEU A 53 6.40 -6.80 2.07
C LEU A 53 7.50 -6.20 1.19
N ARG A 54 8.76 -6.59 1.44
CA ARG A 54 9.92 -6.09 0.69
C ARG A 54 9.91 -6.57 -0.77
N ARG A 55 9.40 -7.77 -1.04
CA ARG A 55 9.25 -8.31 -2.40
C ARG A 55 8.16 -7.56 -3.15
N ALA A 56 7.00 -7.32 -2.54
CA ALA A 56 5.94 -6.52 -3.14
C ALA A 56 6.41 -5.09 -3.44
N ALA A 57 7.18 -4.48 -2.53
CA ALA A 57 7.80 -3.17 -2.74
C ALA A 57 8.80 -3.16 -3.90
N PHE A 58 9.66 -4.18 -4.03
CA PHE A 58 10.55 -4.33 -5.17
C PHE A 58 9.78 -4.41 -6.50
N ILE A 59 8.73 -5.22 -6.55
CA ILE A 59 7.87 -5.37 -7.73
C ILE A 59 7.22 -4.02 -8.11
N CYS A 60 6.74 -3.25 -7.15
CA CYS A 60 6.09 -1.96 -7.42
C CYS A 60 7.05 -0.78 -7.59
N THR A 61 8.36 -0.99 -7.42
CA THR A 61 9.35 0.10 -7.44
C THR A 61 9.40 0.87 -8.75
N PRO A 62 9.38 0.25 -9.95
CA PRO A 62 9.38 1.00 -11.20
C PRO A 62 8.19 1.95 -11.31
N ILE A 63 7.02 1.51 -10.82
CA ILE A 63 5.81 2.33 -10.77
C ILE A 63 6.04 3.54 -9.89
N MET A 64 6.53 3.35 -8.66
CA MET A 64 6.84 4.46 -7.76
C MET A 64 7.85 5.44 -8.38
N ARG A 65 8.86 4.95 -9.11
CA ARG A 65 9.83 5.79 -9.83
C ARG A 65 9.20 6.59 -10.96
N HIS A 66 8.32 5.98 -11.77
CA HIS A 66 7.63 6.66 -12.86
C HIS A 66 6.77 7.82 -12.36
N HIS A 67 6.15 7.65 -11.20
CA HIS A 67 5.28 8.66 -10.58
C HIS A 67 6.00 9.58 -9.58
N GLY A 68 7.31 9.42 -9.38
CA GLY A 68 8.10 10.23 -8.44
C GLY A 68 7.70 10.04 -6.98
N TRP A 69 7.10 8.90 -6.63
CA TRP A 69 6.63 8.62 -5.28
C TRP A 69 7.73 8.02 -4.41
N GLU A 70 7.84 8.56 -3.20
CA GLU A 70 8.64 8.02 -2.10
C GLU A 70 7.76 7.99 -0.86
N LEU A 71 7.75 6.87 -0.14
CA LEU A 71 6.92 6.69 1.05
C LEU A 71 7.79 6.39 2.28
N PRO A 72 7.50 6.96 3.46
CA PRO A 72 8.23 6.69 4.70
C PRO A 72 8.21 5.21 5.11
N ALA A 73 7.11 4.48 4.85
CA ALA A 73 7.00 3.12 5.36
C ALA A 73 5.97 2.25 4.65
N LEU A 74 6.25 0.93 4.67
CA LEU A 74 5.31 -0.14 4.36
C LEU A 74 5.23 -1.11 5.54
N TYR A 75 4.06 -1.22 6.15
CA TYR A 75 3.83 -2.05 7.35
C TYR A 75 2.88 -3.20 7.11
N GLU A 76 2.99 -4.24 7.92
CA GLU A 76 2.03 -5.34 7.95
C GLU A 76 0.71 -4.91 8.60
N LEU A 77 -0.41 -5.21 7.93
CA LEU A 77 -1.76 -5.04 8.47
C LEU A 77 -2.26 -6.32 9.15
N CYS A 78 -3.02 -6.21 10.24
CA CYS A 78 -3.64 -7.37 10.90
C CYS A 78 -4.41 -8.25 9.91
N ALA A 79 -4.21 -9.56 10.00
CA ALA A 79 -5.01 -10.56 9.27
C ALA A 79 -6.52 -10.43 9.59
N CYS A 80 -6.86 -9.88 10.74
CA CYS A 80 -8.21 -9.69 11.25
C CYS A 80 -8.93 -8.42 10.76
N SER A 81 -8.23 -7.44 10.18
CA SER A 81 -8.82 -6.22 9.64
C SER A 81 -9.96 -6.48 8.64
N HIS A 82 -10.84 -5.51 8.46
CA HIS A 82 -11.94 -5.63 7.49
C HIS A 82 -11.50 -5.39 6.03
N CYS A 83 -10.25 -4.96 5.80
CA CYS A 83 -9.68 -4.67 4.48
C CYS A 83 -8.32 -5.36 4.30
N TRP A 84 -7.82 -5.32 3.07
CA TRP A 84 -6.56 -5.96 2.66
C TRP A 84 -5.39 -4.98 2.67
N GLY A 85 -5.65 -3.68 2.52
CA GLY A 85 -4.66 -2.61 2.63
C GLY A 85 -5.28 -1.34 3.18
N ILE A 86 -4.42 -0.41 3.60
CA ILE A 86 -4.79 0.95 4.01
C ILE A 86 -3.65 1.91 3.67
N THR A 87 -3.94 2.95 2.89
CA THR A 87 -3.11 4.15 2.78
C THR A 87 -3.47 5.17 3.86
N HIS A 88 -2.53 5.43 4.77
CA HIS A 88 -2.68 6.40 5.85
C HIS A 88 -1.97 7.71 5.51
N PHE A 89 -2.70 8.82 5.52
CA PHE A 89 -2.16 10.16 5.28
C PHE A 89 -1.81 10.83 6.60
N LEU A 90 -0.61 11.38 6.68
CA LEU A 90 -0.13 12.21 7.79
C LEU A 90 -0.74 13.62 7.66
N ASP A 91 -1.09 14.21 8.80
CA ASP A 91 -1.81 15.50 8.88
C ASP A 91 -1.01 16.70 8.34
N HIS A 92 0.30 16.55 8.10
CA HIS A 92 1.18 17.62 7.66
C HIS A 92 1.95 17.26 6.40
N GLN A 93 1.73 18.06 5.35
CA GLN A 93 2.56 18.05 4.15
C GLN A 93 3.96 18.58 4.51
N PRO A 94 5.04 17.84 4.22
CA PRO A 94 6.38 18.31 4.52
C PRO A 94 6.69 19.57 3.70
N MET A 95 7.19 20.60 4.38
CA MET A 95 7.62 21.85 3.76
C MET A 95 9.14 21.89 3.65
N ASN A 96 9.66 22.50 2.59
CA ASN A 96 11.09 22.79 2.49
C ASN A 96 11.48 23.98 3.40
N SER A 97 12.76 24.30 3.46
CA SER A 97 13.29 25.43 4.26
C SER A 97 12.74 26.81 3.87
N ARG A 98 11.98 26.90 2.77
CA ARG A 98 11.31 28.12 2.29
C ARG A 98 9.80 28.11 2.55
N GLY A 99 9.28 27.12 3.28
CA GLY A 99 7.85 26.99 3.57
C GLY A 99 7.00 26.52 2.37
N LEU A 100 7.62 26.00 1.31
CA LEU A 100 6.90 25.46 0.16
C LEU A 100 6.64 23.96 0.33
N PRO A 101 5.47 23.44 -0.09
CA PRO A 101 5.20 22.01 -0.08
C PRO A 101 6.25 21.25 -0.88
N ILE A 102 6.80 20.19 -0.30
CA ILE A 102 7.64 19.24 -1.03
C ILE A 102 6.71 18.34 -1.84
N GLN A 103 6.93 18.24 -3.15
CA GLN A 103 6.18 17.35 -4.06
C GLN A 103 6.61 15.88 -3.87
N SER A 104 6.59 15.37 -2.65
CA SER A 104 6.84 13.96 -2.36
C SER A 104 5.66 13.39 -1.59
N ARG A 105 5.35 12.11 -1.85
CA ARG A 105 4.29 11.40 -1.12
C ARG A 105 4.72 10.95 0.29
N LYS A 106 5.78 11.57 0.84
CA LYS A 106 6.30 11.24 2.19
C LYS A 106 5.33 11.55 3.34
N HIS A 107 4.21 12.19 3.03
CA HIS A 107 3.11 12.42 3.95
C HIS A 107 2.14 11.22 4.02
N ALA A 108 2.47 10.04 3.49
CA ALA A 108 1.62 8.85 3.60
C ALA A 108 2.42 7.58 3.86
N TYR A 109 1.87 6.63 4.60
CA TYR A 109 2.41 5.28 4.72
C TYR A 109 1.34 4.25 4.41
N ILE A 110 1.75 3.04 4.02
CA ILE A 110 0.83 1.98 3.62
C ILE A 110 0.90 0.85 4.65
N LEU A 111 -0.24 0.33 5.06
CA LEU A 111 -0.36 -0.95 5.75
C LEU A 111 -0.91 -1.98 4.77
N LEU A 112 -0.30 -3.17 4.73
CA LEU A 112 -0.62 -4.21 3.76
C LEU A 112 -0.79 -5.55 4.46
N ARG A 113 -1.91 -6.21 4.21
CA ARG A 113 -2.15 -7.57 4.69
C ARG A 113 -1.36 -8.55 3.85
N VAL A 114 -0.56 -9.37 4.53
CA VAL A 114 0.18 -10.48 3.88
C VAL A 114 -0.28 -11.85 4.35
N ARG A 115 -1.20 -11.92 5.31
CA ARG A 115 -1.72 -13.15 5.93
C ARG A 115 -3.19 -13.39 5.63
N CYS A 116 -3.62 -14.64 5.61
CA CYS A 116 -5.01 -15.03 5.44
C CYS A 116 -5.84 -14.68 6.69
N ALA A 117 -7.06 -14.18 6.51
CA ALA A 117 -7.93 -13.80 7.62
C ALA A 117 -8.42 -14.99 8.46
N ARG A 118 -8.53 -16.18 7.85
CA ARG A 118 -8.98 -17.40 8.53
C ARG A 118 -7.87 -18.08 9.32
N ASP A 119 -6.63 -17.94 8.87
CA ASP A 119 -5.45 -18.51 9.52
C ASP A 119 -4.24 -17.60 9.29
N ALA A 120 -3.78 -16.94 10.35
CA ALA A 120 -2.66 -16.01 10.29
C ALA A 120 -1.30 -16.69 10.05
N ASN A 121 -1.22 -18.02 10.10
CA ASN A 121 -0.01 -18.77 9.72
C ASN A 121 0.10 -18.97 8.20
N VAL A 122 -1.00 -18.77 7.47
CA VAL A 122 -1.05 -18.89 6.01
C VAL A 122 -0.85 -17.52 5.39
N PHE A 123 0.13 -17.40 4.49
CA PHE A 123 0.41 -16.18 3.75
C PHE A 123 -0.39 -16.11 2.45
N LEU A 124 -0.72 -14.89 2.04
CA LEU A 124 -1.40 -14.64 0.78
C LEU A 124 -0.43 -14.84 -0.40
N PRO A 125 -0.95 -15.23 -1.58
CA PRO A 125 -0.18 -15.21 -2.83
C PRO A 125 0.41 -13.83 -3.15
N MET A 126 1.59 -13.80 -3.80
CA MET A 126 2.30 -12.55 -4.08
C MET A 126 1.53 -11.64 -5.04
N ASP A 127 0.86 -12.19 -6.05
CA ASP A 127 0.00 -11.45 -6.98
C ASP A 127 -1.14 -10.72 -6.26
N ASN A 128 -1.77 -11.36 -5.28
CA ASN A 128 -2.79 -10.71 -4.43
C ASN A 128 -2.21 -9.55 -3.60
N ILE A 129 -1.02 -9.74 -3.03
CA ILE A 129 -0.33 -8.71 -2.23
C ILE A 129 0.04 -7.52 -3.12
N VAL A 130 0.61 -7.78 -4.31
CA VAL A 130 0.96 -6.75 -5.30
C VAL A 130 -0.26 -6.02 -5.82
N GLN A 131 -1.36 -6.73 -6.13
CA GLN A 131 -2.61 -6.11 -6.55
C GLN A 131 -3.14 -5.14 -5.49
N THR A 132 -3.10 -5.56 -4.22
CA THR A 132 -3.51 -4.71 -3.10
C THR A 132 -2.59 -3.50 -2.96
N LEU A 133 -1.28 -3.68 -3.10
CA LEU A 133 -0.34 -2.56 -3.02
C LEU A 133 -0.54 -1.53 -4.15
N LEU A 134 -0.82 -1.96 -5.38
CA LEU A 134 -1.18 -1.05 -6.49
C LEU A 134 -2.47 -0.26 -6.20
N HIS A 135 -3.47 -0.93 -5.60
CA HIS A 135 -4.69 -0.27 -5.16
C HIS A 135 -4.40 0.82 -4.11
N GLU A 136 -3.62 0.51 -3.08
CA GLU A 136 -3.23 1.49 -2.07
C GLU A 136 -2.39 2.64 -2.66
N MET A 137 -1.56 2.37 -3.68
CA MET A 137 -0.83 3.40 -4.41
C MET A 137 -1.74 4.32 -5.21
N ALA A 138 -2.84 3.83 -5.79
CA ALA A 138 -3.82 4.69 -6.46
C ALA A 138 -4.46 5.69 -5.49
N HIS A 139 -4.56 5.36 -4.20
CA HIS A 139 -5.02 6.31 -3.18
C HIS A 139 -4.11 7.52 -3.01
N LEU A 140 -2.81 7.43 -3.38
CA LEU A 140 -1.88 8.57 -3.33
C LEU A 140 -2.31 9.73 -4.22
N GLU A 141 -3.06 9.45 -5.30
CA GLU A 141 -3.66 10.46 -6.18
C GLU A 141 -5.15 10.67 -5.89
N PHE A 142 -5.89 9.59 -5.65
CA PHE A 142 -7.35 9.64 -5.49
C PHE A 142 -7.79 9.01 -4.17
N ARG A 143 -8.16 9.84 -3.19
CA ARG A 143 -8.54 9.35 -1.85
C ARG A 143 -9.80 8.47 -1.83
N TRP A 144 -10.68 8.65 -2.79
CA TRP A 144 -12.00 8.01 -2.85
C TRP A 144 -12.10 7.15 -4.10
N HIS A 145 -12.88 6.08 -4.02
CA HIS A 145 -13.09 5.07 -5.05
C HIS A 145 -14.02 5.57 -6.16
N PHE A 146 -13.73 6.71 -6.78
CA PHE A 146 -14.47 7.18 -7.97
C PHE A 146 -13.73 6.82 -9.26
N ASP A 147 -14.32 7.18 -10.41
CA ASP A 147 -13.77 6.87 -11.73
C ASP A 147 -12.27 7.22 -11.89
N GLY A 148 -11.82 8.33 -11.28
CA GLY A 148 -10.42 8.74 -11.29
C GLY A 148 -9.51 7.69 -10.63
N PHE A 149 -9.89 7.20 -9.47
CA PHE A 149 -9.18 6.14 -8.76
C PHE A 149 -9.07 4.86 -9.59
N TYR A 150 -10.17 4.42 -10.19
CA TYR A 150 -10.15 3.16 -10.97
C TYR A 150 -9.38 3.27 -12.27
N ARG A 151 -9.40 4.45 -12.92
CA ARG A 151 -8.51 4.71 -14.06
C ARG A 151 -7.04 4.67 -13.63
N MET A 152 -6.72 5.29 -12.51
CA MET A 152 -5.37 5.29 -11.96
C MET A 152 -4.89 3.87 -11.63
N ASN A 153 -5.70 3.10 -10.89
CA ASN A 153 -5.33 1.73 -10.52
C ASN A 153 -5.15 0.81 -11.74
N ALA A 154 -6.02 0.94 -12.75
CA ALA A 154 -5.86 0.21 -14.02
C ALA A 154 -4.58 0.63 -14.77
N GLN A 155 -4.26 1.93 -14.79
CA GLN A 155 -3.03 2.44 -15.38
C GLN A 155 -1.80 1.85 -14.68
N LEU A 156 -1.74 1.87 -13.34
CA LEU A 156 -0.64 1.32 -12.57
C LEU A 156 -0.43 -0.18 -12.83
N HIS A 157 -1.55 -0.91 -12.99
CA HIS A 157 -1.52 -2.33 -13.36
C HIS A 157 -0.92 -2.56 -14.76
N GLU A 158 -1.37 -1.80 -15.77
CA GLU A 158 -0.81 -1.89 -17.13
C GLU A 158 0.67 -1.52 -17.18
N GLU A 159 1.08 -0.50 -16.43
CA GLU A 159 2.48 -0.10 -16.30
C GLU A 159 3.31 -1.25 -15.70
N LEU A 160 2.80 -1.95 -14.67
CA LEU A 160 3.50 -3.08 -14.08
C LEU A 160 3.68 -4.23 -15.06
N LEU A 161 2.65 -4.58 -15.84
CA LEU A 161 2.75 -5.63 -16.86
C LEU A 161 3.76 -5.26 -17.96
N ARG A 162 3.87 -3.98 -18.32
CA ARG A 162 4.92 -3.49 -19.24
C ARG A 162 6.31 -3.66 -18.63
N GLU A 163 6.48 -3.36 -17.35
CA GLU A 163 7.75 -3.53 -16.64
C GLU A 163 8.20 -4.99 -16.56
N VAL A 164 7.26 -5.91 -16.34
CA VAL A 164 7.54 -7.36 -16.32
C VAL A 164 7.85 -7.91 -17.71
N SER A 165 7.15 -7.44 -18.75
CA SER A 165 7.35 -7.96 -20.11
C SER A 165 8.63 -7.45 -20.77
N LYS A 166 9.00 -6.18 -20.55
CA LYS A 166 10.09 -5.51 -21.29
C LYS A 166 10.81 -4.40 -20.53
N GLY A 167 10.56 -4.23 -19.24
CA GLY A 167 11.16 -3.17 -18.42
C GLY A 167 12.14 -3.70 -17.38
N PHE A 168 12.27 -2.96 -16.28
CA PHE A 168 13.22 -3.26 -15.22
C PHE A 168 12.98 -4.63 -14.56
N LEU A 169 11.73 -5.11 -14.53
CA LEU A 169 11.35 -6.36 -13.88
C LEU A 169 11.49 -7.60 -14.78
N GLN A 170 11.79 -7.41 -16.07
CA GLN A 170 11.96 -8.51 -17.02
C GLN A 170 13.01 -9.50 -16.54
N GLY A 171 12.61 -10.77 -16.40
CA GLY A 171 13.48 -11.85 -15.90
C GLY A 171 13.83 -11.79 -14.40
N LYS A 172 13.32 -10.79 -13.66
CA LYS A 172 13.52 -10.64 -12.20
C LYS A 172 12.29 -10.98 -11.37
N VAL A 173 11.13 -11.00 -12.01
CA VAL A 173 9.82 -11.29 -11.42
C VAL A 173 9.13 -12.33 -12.28
N GLU A 174 8.57 -13.35 -11.65
CA GLU A 174 7.82 -14.39 -12.34
C GLU A 174 6.38 -13.93 -12.61
N GLN A 175 5.76 -14.43 -13.67
CA GLN A 175 4.38 -14.04 -14.03
C GLN A 175 3.36 -14.36 -12.93
N ARG A 176 3.58 -15.42 -12.13
CA ARG A 176 2.70 -15.76 -11.00
C ARG A 176 2.81 -14.80 -9.81
N GLU A 177 3.82 -13.94 -9.79
CA GLU A 177 4.00 -12.95 -8.71
C GLU A 177 3.26 -11.64 -8.98
N VAL A 178 2.70 -11.47 -10.18
CA VAL A 178 1.97 -10.26 -10.57
C VAL A 178 0.55 -10.59 -11.00
N PRO A 179 -0.43 -9.73 -10.66
CA PRO A 179 -1.81 -9.96 -11.06
C PRO A 179 -1.92 -9.92 -12.59
N GLN A 180 -2.37 -11.02 -13.20
CA GLN A 180 -2.51 -11.11 -14.67
C GLN A 180 -3.78 -10.43 -15.18
N GLN A 181 -4.78 -10.29 -14.31
CA GLN A 181 -6.06 -9.68 -14.63
C GLN A 181 -6.34 -8.54 -13.66
N PHE A 182 -6.88 -7.45 -14.18
CA PHE A 182 -7.43 -6.38 -13.35
C PHE A 182 -8.88 -6.74 -12.98
N HIS A 183 -9.11 -7.18 -11.75
CA HIS A 183 -10.46 -7.51 -11.29
C HIS A 183 -11.30 -6.24 -11.10
N ARG A 184 -12.07 -5.89 -12.14
CA ARG A 184 -12.76 -4.61 -12.28
C ARG A 184 -14.25 -4.61 -11.85
N HIS A 185 -14.81 -5.66 -11.27
CA HIS A 185 -16.28 -5.79 -11.31
C HIS A 185 -17.04 -6.10 -10.01
N GLY A 186 -16.48 -6.82 -9.03
CA GLY A 186 -17.24 -7.20 -7.81
C GLY A 186 -17.12 -6.19 -6.66
N GLU A 187 -15.89 -5.91 -6.27
CA GLU A 187 -15.56 -5.06 -5.11
C GLU A 187 -15.74 -3.56 -5.43
N ILE A 188 -15.64 -3.20 -6.71
CA ILE A 188 -15.75 -1.83 -7.25
C ILE A 188 -17.11 -1.22 -6.95
N PHE A 189 -18.20 -1.92 -7.28
CA PHE A 189 -19.55 -1.38 -7.13
C PHE A 189 -19.94 -1.27 -5.65
N GLN A 190 -19.48 -2.21 -4.81
CA GLN A 190 -19.77 -2.22 -3.38
C GLN A 190 -19.02 -1.09 -2.65
N ALA A 191 -17.74 -0.88 -2.95
CA ALA A 191 -16.95 0.21 -2.38
C ALA A 191 -17.49 1.58 -2.79
N MET A 192 -17.76 1.79 -4.09
CA MET A 192 -18.40 3.00 -4.60
C MET A 192 -19.75 3.29 -3.92
N THR A 193 -20.61 2.28 -3.83
CA THR A 193 -21.96 2.46 -3.26
C THR A 193 -21.87 2.82 -1.78
N LYS A 194 -20.98 2.17 -1.03
CA LYS A 194 -20.77 2.47 0.38
C LYS A 194 -20.21 3.89 0.57
N GLU A 195 -19.22 4.30 -0.21
CA GLU A 195 -18.65 5.65 -0.10
C GLU A 195 -19.64 6.75 -0.51
N ILE A 196 -20.48 6.50 -1.53
CA ILE A 196 -21.56 7.43 -1.88
C ILE A 196 -22.55 7.56 -0.71
N GLN A 197 -22.91 6.46 -0.04
CA GLN A 197 -23.75 6.50 1.15
C GLN A 197 -23.07 7.24 2.31
N ASP A 198 -21.79 6.98 2.58
CA ASP A 198 -21.06 7.62 3.69
C ASP A 198 -20.83 9.13 3.44
N VAL A 199 -20.68 9.57 2.18
CA VAL A 199 -20.40 10.98 1.83
C VAL A 199 -21.68 11.79 1.54
N PHE A 200 -22.70 11.15 0.96
CA PHE A 200 -23.91 11.82 0.47
C PHE A 200 -25.21 11.32 1.11
N GLY A 201 -25.21 10.20 1.84
CA GLY A 201 -26.41 9.64 2.47
C GLY A 201 -27.07 10.60 3.44
N ASP A 202 -26.28 11.25 4.31
CA ASP A 202 -26.81 12.23 5.28
C ASP A 202 -27.36 13.50 4.61
N LYS A 203 -26.90 13.85 3.40
CA LYS A 203 -27.33 15.07 2.69
C LYS A 203 -28.63 14.91 1.90
N ILE A 204 -29.08 13.68 1.65
CA ILE A 204 -30.32 13.41 0.91
C ILE A 204 -31.52 13.45 1.86
N GLU A 205 -31.37 13.06 3.12
CA GLU A 205 -32.46 13.14 4.12
C GLU A 205 -32.82 14.60 4.46
N ASP A 206 -31.84 15.49 4.56
CA ASP A 206 -32.04 16.92 4.84
C ASP A 206 -32.62 17.73 3.65
N ALA A 207 -32.57 17.18 2.43
CA ALA A 207 -33.09 17.83 1.22
C ALA A 207 -34.54 17.46 0.88
N VAL A 208 -35.15 16.55 1.67
CA VAL A 208 -36.52 16.03 1.48
C VAL A 208 -37.44 16.37 2.66
N GLN A 209 -36.99 17.24 3.59
CA GLN A 209 -37.84 17.93 4.57
C GLN A 209 -38.10 19.39 4.14
#